data_AF-A0A2X2SL18-F1
#
_entry.id   AF-A0A2X2SL18-F1
#
_cell.length_a   1.000
_cell.length_b   1.000
_cell.length_c   1.000
_cell.angle_alpha   90.00
_cell.angle_beta   90.00
_cell.angle_gamma   90.00
#
_symmetry.space_group_name_H-M   'P 1'
#
loop_
_entity.id
_entity.type
_entity.pdbx_description
1 polymer ?
#
loop_
_entity_poly.entity_id
_entity_poly.type
_entity_poly.pdbx_seq_one_letter_code
_entity_poly.pdbx_strand_id
1 'polypeptide(L)'
;MNDEKEIGNKAAAMLQSALRSETSRFGKHVRGDKNALQNAQAKPRFRTSKRIDGTKQQYLRGIAIVMGKHGFVYHYGIEQGRLRKAHERTRHKPKETKYRVNAHSYRKGQLKRPFIQKVVDNSRAMEYLATELAQARGEEIVTYLARGLEDKV
;
A
#
# COMPACT_ATOMS: atom_id res chain seq x y z
N MET A 1 25.11 6.97 -0.85
CA MET A 1 24.12 6.03 -1.43
C MET A 1 23.04 5.69 -0.40
N ASN A 2 22.20 6.67 -0.12
CA ASN A 2 20.90 6.53 0.56
C ASN A 2 19.75 6.95 -0.37
N ASP A 3 20.06 7.22 -1.65
CA ASP A 3 19.22 8.01 -2.54
C ASP A 3 17.94 7.23 -2.91
N GLU A 4 18.04 5.95 -3.26
CA GLU A 4 16.84 5.11 -3.48
C GLU A 4 15.97 4.93 -2.23
N LYS A 5 16.58 4.96 -1.04
CA LYS A 5 15.84 4.85 0.23
C LYS A 5 15.04 6.13 0.50
N GLU A 6 15.65 7.28 0.25
CA GLU A 6 15.01 8.59 0.37
C GLU A 6 13.91 8.79 -0.68
N ILE A 7 14.19 8.45 -1.94
CA ILE A 7 13.20 8.43 -3.03
C ILE A 7 12.00 7.55 -2.63
N GLY A 8 12.26 6.34 -2.14
CA GLY A 8 11.21 5.43 -1.68
C GLY A 8 10.38 5.98 -0.53
N ASN A 9 11.01 6.63 0.45
CA ASN A 9 10.32 7.25 1.59
C ASN A 9 9.47 8.44 1.16
N LYS A 10 9.98 9.29 0.26
CA LYS A 10 9.25 10.45 -0.26
C LYS A 10 8.05 10.02 -1.09
N ALA A 11 8.21 9.06 -2.00
CA ALA A 11 7.12 8.49 -2.77
C ALA A 11 6.05 7.83 -1.88
N ALA A 12 6.48 7.13 -0.81
CA ALA A 12 5.55 6.57 0.17
C ALA A 12 4.79 7.67 0.93
N ALA A 13 5.45 8.76 1.33
CA ALA A 13 4.79 9.88 1.99
C ALA A 13 3.75 10.57 1.08
N MET A 14 4.06 10.73 -0.22
CA MET A 14 3.11 11.26 -1.22
C MET A 14 1.86 10.39 -1.33
N LEU A 15 2.05 9.07 -1.49
CA LEU A 15 0.94 8.11 -1.50
C LEU A 15 0.13 8.10 -0.21
N GLN A 16 0.80 8.17 0.94
CA GLN A 16 0.13 8.19 2.24
C GLN A 16 -0.71 9.46 2.44
N SER A 17 -0.23 10.61 1.97
CA SER A 17 -0.98 11.88 1.99
C SER A 17 -2.23 11.80 1.13
N ALA A 18 -2.09 11.35 -0.12
CA ALA A 18 -3.22 11.15 -1.04
C ALA A 18 -4.25 10.16 -0.45
N LEU A 19 -3.76 9.07 0.16
CA LEU A 19 -4.60 8.09 0.80
C LEU A 19 -5.37 8.66 1.99
N ARG A 20 -4.73 9.45 2.86
CA ARG A 20 -5.42 10.14 3.97
C ARG A 20 -6.50 11.09 3.46
N SER A 21 -6.22 11.83 2.38
CA SER A 21 -7.20 12.74 1.77
C SER A 21 -8.41 11.98 1.25
N GLU A 22 -8.23 10.90 0.50
CA GLU A 22 -9.34 10.12 -0.06
C GLU A 22 -10.12 9.36 1.03
N THR A 23 -9.42 8.79 2.01
CA THR A 23 -10.05 8.06 3.12
C THR A 23 -10.80 8.96 4.10
N SER A 24 -10.44 10.25 4.17
CA SER A 24 -11.12 11.25 4.99
C SER A 24 -12.58 11.49 4.59
N ARG A 25 -13.00 11.01 3.41
CA ARG A 25 -14.38 11.14 2.89
C ARG A 25 -15.28 9.96 3.29
N PHE A 26 -14.71 8.87 3.82
CA PHE A 26 -15.51 7.69 4.16
C PHE A 26 -16.28 7.84 5.46
N GLY A 27 -17.41 7.13 5.57
CA GLY A 27 -18.35 7.27 6.70
C GLY A 27 -17.72 6.99 8.07
N LYS A 28 -18.34 7.52 9.13
CA LYS A 28 -17.88 7.39 10.53
C LYS A 28 -17.59 5.96 10.97
N HIS A 29 -18.30 4.96 10.46
CA HIS A 29 -18.11 3.53 10.76
C HIS A 29 -16.80 2.94 10.21
N VAL A 30 -16.08 3.68 9.35
CA VAL A 30 -14.74 3.33 8.86
C VAL A 30 -13.65 4.09 9.65
N ARG A 31 -14.04 4.97 10.59
CA ARG A 31 -13.19 5.82 11.42
C ARG A 31 -13.24 5.37 12.88
N GLY A 32 -12.13 5.48 13.60
CA GLY A 32 -12.10 5.32 15.08
C GLY A 32 -11.57 3.99 15.62
N ASP A 33 -11.29 3.00 14.78
CA ASP A 33 -10.56 1.78 15.19
C ASP A 33 -9.07 1.88 14.83
N LYS A 34 -8.19 1.17 15.53
CA LYS A 34 -6.76 1.06 15.17
C LYS A 34 -6.59 0.58 13.73
N ASN A 35 -7.46 -0.33 13.29
CA ASN A 35 -7.48 -0.87 11.94
C ASN A 35 -8.26 -0.01 10.93
N ALA A 36 -8.81 1.15 11.33
CA ALA A 36 -9.58 2.04 10.47
C ALA A 36 -8.86 2.32 9.14
N LEU A 37 -9.64 2.53 8.07
CA LEU A 37 -9.06 2.80 6.76
C LEU A 37 -8.24 4.09 6.75
N GLN A 38 -8.62 5.06 7.58
CA GLN A 38 -7.90 6.32 7.77
C GLN A 38 -6.45 6.10 8.28
N ASN A 39 -6.19 4.99 8.96
CA ASN A 39 -4.87 4.64 9.48
C ASN A 39 -4.03 3.83 8.48
N ALA A 40 -4.52 3.63 7.25
CA ALA A 40 -3.74 2.94 6.25
C ALA A 40 -2.44 3.70 5.93
N GLN A 41 -1.40 2.92 5.67
CA GLN A 41 -0.03 3.41 5.53
C GLN A 41 0.52 2.99 4.18
N ALA A 42 1.31 3.85 3.54
CA ALA A 42 2.16 3.44 2.44
C ALA A 42 3.55 3.14 3.01
N LYS A 43 4.12 2.00 2.65
CA LYS A 43 5.46 1.58 3.10
C LYS A 43 6.31 1.20 1.90
N PRO A 44 7.51 1.80 1.74
CA PRO A 44 8.43 1.36 0.71
C PRO A 44 8.93 -0.05 1.02
N ARG A 45 9.11 -0.84 -0.03
CA ARG A 45 9.63 -2.21 0.02
C ARG A 45 10.96 -2.24 -0.69
N PHE A 46 12.00 -2.60 0.05
CA PHE A 46 13.35 -2.70 -0.45
C PHE A 46 13.75 -4.18 -0.63
N ARG A 47 14.61 -4.44 -1.61
CA ARG A 47 15.28 -5.73 -1.81
C ARG A 47 16.78 -5.50 -1.70
N THR A 48 17.43 -6.27 -0.87
CA THR A 48 18.90 -6.25 -0.79
C THR A 48 19.48 -7.07 -1.93
N SER A 49 20.46 -6.52 -2.63
CA SER A 49 21.30 -7.22 -3.60
C SER A 49 22.78 -7.06 -3.22
N LYS A 50 23.61 -7.99 -3.68
CA LYS A 50 25.07 -7.90 -3.57
C LYS A 50 25.62 -7.25 -4.85
N ARG A 51 26.48 -6.25 -4.69
CA ARG A 51 27.32 -5.73 -5.77
C ARG A 51 28.50 -6.65 -6.04
N ILE A 52 29.12 -6.46 -7.20
CA ILE A 52 30.36 -7.17 -7.60
C ILE A 52 31.50 -6.84 -6.63
N ASP A 53 31.58 -5.59 -6.16
CA ASP A 53 32.50 -5.13 -5.10
C ASP A 53 32.27 -5.79 -3.72
N GLY A 54 31.34 -6.74 -3.60
CA GLY A 54 31.01 -7.45 -2.36
C GLY A 54 30.11 -6.66 -1.39
N THR A 55 29.88 -5.37 -1.63
CA THR A 55 29.00 -4.52 -0.82
C THR A 55 27.52 -4.85 -1.04
N LYS A 56 26.70 -4.71 0.01
CA LYS A 56 25.24 -4.91 -0.06
C LYS A 56 24.55 -3.58 -0.33
N GLN A 57 23.68 -3.52 -1.32
CA GLN A 57 22.83 -2.36 -1.60
C GLN A 57 21.36 -2.72 -1.49
N GLN A 58 20.57 -1.77 -0.97
CA GLN A 58 19.11 -1.88 -0.94
C GLN A 58 18.52 -1.16 -2.15
N TYR A 59 17.82 -1.91 -2.99
CA TYR A 59 17.08 -1.37 -4.12
C TYR A 59 15.59 -1.27 -3.79
N LEU A 60 14.96 -0.17 -4.18
CA LEU A 60 13.51 -0.02 -4.10
C LEU A 60 12.84 -1.00 -5.07
N ARG A 61 12.02 -1.90 -4.52
CA ARG A 61 11.21 -2.87 -5.27
C ARG A 61 9.81 -2.33 -5.57
N GLY A 62 9.29 -1.47 -4.69
CA GLY A 62 7.97 -0.86 -4.85
C GLY A 62 7.43 -0.30 -3.54
N ILE A 63 6.16 0.11 -3.54
CA ILE A 63 5.49 0.67 -2.37
C ILE A 63 4.25 -0.18 -2.07
N ALA A 64 4.13 -0.62 -0.83
CA ALA A 64 2.99 -1.40 -0.35
C ALA A 64 2.01 -0.50 0.41
N ILE A 65 0.73 -0.61 0.10
CA ILE A 65 -0.33 0.00 0.90
C ILE A 65 -0.80 -1.01 1.94
N VAL A 66 -0.62 -0.68 3.21
CA VAL A 66 -1.00 -1.50 4.36
C VAL A 66 -2.29 -0.94 4.94
N MET A 67 -3.36 -1.73 4.92
CA MET A 67 -4.68 -1.34 5.42
C MET A 67 -5.44 -2.53 6.01
N GLY A 68 -6.48 -2.25 6.81
CA GLY A 68 -7.38 -3.28 7.31
C GLY A 68 -8.17 -3.97 6.19
N LYS A 69 -8.63 -5.21 6.44
CA LYS A 69 -9.33 -6.06 5.45
C LYS A 69 -10.55 -5.37 4.83
N HIS A 70 -11.29 -4.57 5.60
CA HIS A 70 -12.43 -3.80 5.09
C HIS A 70 -12.04 -2.83 3.99
N GLY A 71 -10.81 -2.31 3.96
CA GLY A 71 -10.37 -1.43 2.89
C GLY A 71 -10.33 -2.10 1.53
N PHE A 72 -9.82 -3.32 1.49
CA PHE A 72 -9.85 -4.15 0.30
C PHE A 72 -11.29 -4.44 -0.14
N VAL A 73 -12.16 -4.81 0.82
CA VAL A 73 -13.59 -5.05 0.55
C VAL A 73 -14.29 -3.80 0.02
N TYR A 74 -13.99 -2.62 0.56
CA TYR A 74 -14.52 -1.36 0.05
C TYR A 74 -14.03 -1.04 -1.35
N HIS A 75 -12.76 -1.38 -1.65
CA HIS A 75 -12.17 -1.15 -2.96
C HIS A 75 -12.87 -1.97 -4.06
N TYR A 76 -12.92 -3.29 -3.86
CA TYR A 76 -13.42 -4.23 -4.86
C TYR A 76 -14.93 -4.47 -4.79
N GLY A 77 -15.57 -4.10 -3.67
CA GLY A 77 -16.99 -4.37 -3.44
C GLY A 77 -17.27 -5.84 -3.12
N ILE A 78 -18.55 -6.16 -3.01
CA ILE A 78 -19.08 -7.50 -2.82
C ILE A 78 -20.25 -7.67 -3.77
N GLU A 79 -20.23 -8.73 -4.57
CA GLU A 79 -21.34 -9.05 -5.45
C GLU A 79 -22.62 -9.36 -4.67
N GLN A 80 -23.76 -9.01 -5.27
CA GLN A 80 -25.06 -9.43 -4.77
C GLN A 80 -25.15 -10.95 -4.79
N GLY A 81 -25.74 -11.54 -3.74
CA GLY A 81 -25.88 -12.99 -3.63
C GLY A 81 -24.65 -13.71 -3.08
N ARG A 82 -23.49 -13.05 -2.98
CA ARG A 82 -22.28 -13.67 -2.41
C ARG A 82 -22.52 -14.15 -0.99
N LEU A 83 -22.11 -15.39 -0.69
CA LEU A 83 -22.33 -16.01 0.62
C LEU A 83 -21.40 -15.40 1.67
N ARG A 84 -21.99 -14.87 2.75
CA ARG A 84 -21.26 -14.49 3.95
C ARG A 84 -21.16 -15.69 4.89
N LYS A 85 -19.94 -16.00 5.34
CA LYS A 85 -19.70 -17.09 6.29
C LYS A 85 -20.44 -16.83 7.62
N ALA A 86 -20.96 -17.91 8.20
CA ALA A 86 -21.48 -17.89 9.56
C ALA A 86 -20.39 -17.41 10.53
N HIS A 87 -20.76 -16.59 11.52
CA HIS A 87 -19.85 -16.10 12.54
C HIS A 87 -20.59 -15.88 13.85
N GLU A 88 -19.86 -15.87 14.96
CA GLU A 88 -20.39 -15.47 16.24
C GLU A 88 -20.22 -13.98 16.44
N ARG A 89 -21.21 -13.38 17.09
CA ARG A 89 -21.16 -12.00 17.55
C ARG A 89 -21.44 -11.98 19.05
N THR A 90 -20.64 -11.20 19.76
CA THR A 90 -20.82 -10.97 21.19
C THR A 90 -21.32 -9.55 21.40
N ARG A 91 -22.44 -9.41 22.09
CA ARG A 91 -22.93 -8.13 22.61
C ARG A 91 -22.48 -8.04 24.07
N HIS A 92 -21.71 -7.01 24.43
CA HIS A 92 -21.19 -6.85 25.79
C HIS A 92 -22.12 -6.04 26.73
N LYS A 93 -23.00 -5.18 26.20
CA LYS A 93 -23.92 -4.35 27.00
C LYS A 93 -25.37 -4.56 26.57
N PRO A 94 -26.35 -4.70 27.50
CA PRO A 94 -26.26 -4.58 28.96
C PRO A 94 -25.72 -5.83 29.67
N LYS A 95 -25.69 -7.00 29.03
CA LYS A 95 -25.07 -8.23 29.53
C LYS A 95 -24.33 -8.93 28.39
N GLU A 96 -23.35 -9.77 28.70
CA GLU A 96 -22.60 -10.52 27.70
C GLU A 96 -23.46 -11.62 27.09
N THR A 97 -23.87 -11.43 25.83
CA THR A 97 -24.71 -12.37 25.08
C THR A 97 -24.01 -12.72 23.77
N LYS A 98 -23.78 -14.02 23.54
CA LYS A 98 -23.25 -14.55 22.29
C LYS A 98 -24.41 -15.00 21.41
N TYR A 99 -24.41 -14.56 20.16
CA TYR A 99 -25.38 -15.01 19.16
C TYR A 99 -24.67 -15.49 17.90
N ARG A 100 -25.15 -16.62 17.37
CA ARG A 100 -24.64 -17.20 16.13
C ARG A 100 -25.38 -16.57 14.96
N VAL A 101 -24.62 -15.95 14.07
CA VAL A 101 -25.15 -15.45 12.80
C VAL A 101 -24.94 -16.53 11.75
N ASN A 102 -26.04 -17.09 11.25
CA ASN A 102 -26.01 -18.09 10.19
C ASN A 102 -25.44 -17.50 8.89
N ALA A 103 -24.92 -18.39 8.04
CA ALA A 103 -24.46 -17.99 6.72
C ALA A 103 -25.65 -17.45 5.92
N HIS A 104 -25.47 -16.29 5.29
CA HIS A 104 -26.51 -15.65 4.48
C HIS A 104 -25.87 -14.89 3.33
N SER A 105 -26.60 -14.74 2.24
CA SER A 105 -26.15 -13.99 1.08
C SER A 105 -26.18 -12.47 1.33
N TYR A 106 -25.25 -11.74 0.74
CA TYR A 106 -25.34 -10.28 0.66
C TYR A 106 -26.51 -9.87 -0.25
N ARG A 107 -27.66 -9.52 0.34
CA ARG A 107 -28.91 -9.23 -0.39
C ARG A 107 -28.79 -8.11 -1.43
N LYS A 108 -28.00 -7.08 -1.15
CA LYS A 108 -27.77 -5.93 -2.05
C LYS A 108 -26.33 -5.81 -2.55
N GLY A 109 -25.45 -6.76 -2.17
CA GLY A 109 -24.01 -6.62 -2.36
C GLY A 109 -23.42 -5.38 -1.64
N GLN A 110 -22.26 -4.96 -2.11
CA GLN A 110 -21.59 -3.71 -1.76
C GLN A 110 -20.92 -3.15 -3.03
N LEU A 111 -21.27 -1.93 -3.41
CA LEU A 111 -20.70 -1.31 -4.60
C LEU A 111 -19.17 -1.12 -4.45
N LYS A 112 -18.42 -1.46 -5.51
CA LYS A 112 -16.98 -1.19 -5.59
C LYS A 112 -16.69 0.31 -5.53
N ARG A 113 -15.69 0.71 -4.77
CA ARG A 113 -15.20 2.09 -4.70
C ARG A 113 -13.71 2.09 -5.00
N PRO A 114 -13.27 2.27 -6.26
CA PRO A 114 -11.88 2.07 -6.66
C PRO A 114 -10.95 3.22 -6.19
N PHE A 115 -10.93 3.49 -4.89
CA PHE A 115 -10.23 4.63 -4.30
C PHE A 115 -8.71 4.47 -4.34
N ILE A 116 -8.18 3.25 -4.32
CA ILE A 116 -6.74 2.99 -4.39
C ILE A 116 -6.19 3.49 -5.73
N GLN A 117 -6.91 3.25 -6.84
CA GLN A 117 -6.50 3.74 -8.15
C GLN A 117 -6.44 5.27 -8.15
N LYS A 118 -7.51 5.92 -7.67
CA LYS A 118 -7.55 7.38 -7.53
C LYS A 118 -6.41 7.92 -6.66
N VAL A 119 -6.05 7.22 -5.60
CA VAL A 119 -4.93 7.60 -4.72
C VAL A 119 -3.61 7.51 -5.47
N VAL A 120 -3.38 6.45 -6.24
CA VAL A 120 -2.17 6.29 -7.05
C VAL A 120 -2.07 7.42 -8.07
N ASP A 121 -3.14 7.68 -8.82
CA ASP A 121 -3.18 8.70 -9.86
C ASP A 121 -2.96 10.11 -9.26
N ASN A 122 -3.69 10.45 -8.19
CA ASN A 122 -3.59 11.77 -7.55
C ASN A 122 -2.26 12.00 -6.83
N SER A 123 -1.60 10.93 -6.36
CA SER A 123 -0.35 11.07 -5.61
C SER A 123 0.82 11.57 -6.46
N ARG A 124 0.76 11.39 -7.79
CA ARG A 124 1.90 11.55 -8.72
C ARG A 124 3.16 10.79 -8.30
N ALA A 125 3.04 9.82 -7.38
CA ALA A 125 4.18 9.06 -6.89
C ALA A 125 4.79 8.19 -8.00
N MET A 126 3.98 7.74 -8.97
CA MET A 126 4.46 6.99 -10.13
C MET A 126 5.36 7.84 -11.03
N GLU A 127 4.97 9.09 -11.32
CA GLU A 127 5.78 10.03 -12.12
C GLU A 127 7.09 10.36 -11.39
N TYR A 128 7.00 10.65 -10.09
CA TYR A 128 8.16 10.92 -9.25
C TYR A 128 9.14 9.74 -9.24
N LEU A 129 8.65 8.52 -9.04
CA LEU A 129 9.48 7.31 -9.08
C LEU A 129 10.07 7.07 -10.46
N ALA A 130 9.32 7.29 -11.54
CA ALA A 130 9.81 7.07 -12.90
C ALA A 130 11.01 7.96 -13.22
N THR A 131 10.97 9.23 -12.82
CA THR A 131 12.05 10.19 -13.09
C THR A 131 13.27 9.95 -12.19
N GLU A 132 13.07 9.95 -10.88
CA GLU A 132 14.16 9.99 -9.90
C GLU A 132 14.87 8.63 -9.79
N LEU A 133 14.10 7.53 -9.86
CA LEU A 133 14.68 6.20 -9.81
C LEU A 133 15.45 5.89 -11.10
N ALA A 134 14.98 6.37 -12.25
CA ALA A 134 15.67 6.19 -13.52
C ALA A 134 16.99 6.99 -13.55
N GLN A 135 16.99 8.22 -13.03
CA GLN A 135 18.20 9.02 -12.89
C GLN A 135 19.20 8.35 -11.94
N ALA A 136 18.77 8.00 -10.73
CA ALA A 136 19.65 7.38 -9.73
C ALA A 136 20.27 6.06 -10.23
N ARG A 137 19.48 5.22 -10.91
CA ARG A 137 19.98 3.97 -11.50
C ARG A 137 20.82 4.21 -12.75
N GLY A 138 20.48 5.20 -13.56
CA GLY A 138 21.24 5.57 -14.75
C GLY A 138 22.64 6.04 -14.39
N GLU A 139 22.77 6.91 -13.40
CA GLU A 139 24.06 7.36 -12.86
C GLU A 139 24.88 6.19 -12.30
N GLU A 140 24.25 5.27 -11.58
CA GLU A 140 24.91 4.05 -11.09
C GLU A 140 25.45 3.19 -12.25
N ILE A 141 24.68 3.01 -13.32
CA ILE A 141 25.12 2.23 -14.49
C ILE A 141 26.27 2.93 -15.22
N VAL A 142 26.20 4.25 -15.43
CA VAL A 142 27.24 5.02 -16.13
C VAL A 142 28.55 4.98 -15.36
N THR A 143 28.50 5.23 -14.05
CA THR A 143 29.68 5.15 -13.17
C THR A 143 30.27 3.73 -13.14
N TYR A 144 29.43 2.70 -13.17
CA TYR A 144 29.88 1.31 -13.27
C TYR A 144 30.60 1.03 -14.60
N LEU A 145 30.05 1.47 -15.73
CA LEU A 145 30.66 1.29 -17.04
C LEU A 145 31.99 2.04 -17.16
N ALA A 146 32.08 3.25 -16.63
CA ALA A 146 33.31 4.04 -16.63
C ALA A 146 34.44 3.33 -15.88
N ARG A 147 34.19 2.83 -14.66
CA ARG A 147 35.18 2.05 -13.88
C ARG A 147 35.64 0.78 -14.59
N GLY A 148 34.69 0.05 -15.19
CA GLY A 148 35.01 -1.17 -15.92
C GLY A 148 35.83 -0.95 -17.21
N LEU A 149 35.88 0.29 -17.71
CA LEU A 149 36.75 0.69 -18.83
C LEU A 149 38.13 1.12 -18.32
N GLU A 150 38.21 1.79 -17.17
CA GLU A 150 39.47 2.19 -16.53
C GLU A 150 40.30 0.98 -16.07
N ASP A 151 39.67 -0.06 -15.50
CA ASP A 151 40.37 -1.27 -15.04
C ASP A 151 40.90 -2.18 -16.17
N LYS A 152 40.60 -1.87 -17.44
CA LYS A 152 41.04 -2.63 -18.62
C LYS A 152 42.21 -1.99 -19.38
N VAL A 153 42.66 -0.81 -18.96
CA VAL A 153 43.82 -0.09 -19.51
C VAL A 153 44.99 -0.20 -18.54
#